data_AF-A0A316GIJ9-F1
#
_entry.id   AF-A0A316GIJ9-F1
#
_cell.length_a   1.000
_cell.length_b   1.000
_cell.length_c   1.000
_cell.angle_alpha   90.00
_cell.angle_beta   90.00
_cell.angle_gamma   90.00
#
_symmetry.space_group_name_H-M   'P 1'
#
loop_
_entity.id
_entity.type
_entity.pdbx_description
1 polymer ?
#
loop_
_entity_poly.entity_id
_entity_poly.type
_entity_poly.pdbx_seq_one_letter_code
_entity_poly.pdbx_strand_id
1 'polypeptide(L)'
;MGHVVRIEGCVVVQVLHGSATTTEAIRRAVQLSQESLRALAKRYGINQKTVATWRERTSIADLPTGLKEARSTVLSSEEEAVIIVFRRYALLPAR
;
A
#
# COMPACT_ATOMS: atom_id res chain seq x y z
N MET A 1 15.07 -29.17 -10.94
CA MET A 1 13.86 -29.18 -10.09
C MET A 1 14.12 -28.27 -8.92
N GLY A 2 13.90 -26.96 -9.12
CA GLY A 2 14.08 -25.95 -8.08
C GLY A 2 12.72 -25.68 -7.44
N HIS A 3 12.64 -25.88 -6.13
CA HIS A 3 11.41 -25.62 -5.38
C HIS A 3 11.06 -24.13 -5.48
N VAL A 4 10.01 -23.84 -6.23
CA VAL A 4 9.30 -22.56 -6.19
C VAL A 4 8.61 -22.51 -4.83
N VAL A 5 9.18 -21.78 -3.88
CA VAL A 5 8.47 -21.39 -2.66
C VAL A 5 7.40 -20.38 -3.10
N ARG A 6 6.18 -20.87 -3.32
CA ARG A 6 4.98 -20.04 -3.33
C ARG A 6 4.90 -19.36 -1.96
N ILE A 7 5.21 -18.07 -1.90
CA ILE A 7 4.71 -17.22 -0.81
C ILE A 7 3.22 -17.04 -1.09
N GLU A 8 2.40 -17.98 -0.61
CA GLU A 8 0.96 -17.77 -0.52
C GLU A 8 0.69 -16.70 0.54
N GLY A 9 -0.12 -15.71 0.17
CA GLY A 9 -0.69 -14.78 1.13
C GLY A 9 0.22 -13.64 1.54
N CYS A 10 0.72 -12.84 0.57
CA CYS A 10 0.94 -11.43 0.88
C CYS A 10 -0.46 -10.82 1.06
N VAL A 11 -1.00 -10.88 2.28
CA VAL A 11 -2.15 -10.05 2.64
C VAL A 11 -1.68 -8.63 2.36
N VAL A 12 -2.23 -8.03 1.30
CA VAL A 12 -2.04 -6.60 1.01
C VAL A 12 -2.80 -5.86 2.10
N VAL A 13 -2.26 -5.85 3.32
CA VAL A 13 -2.72 -4.96 4.37
C VAL A 13 -2.29 -3.61 3.85
N GLN A 14 -3.26 -2.84 3.38
CA GLN A 14 -3.06 -1.47 2.98
C GLN A 14 -2.64 -0.71 4.24
N VAL A 15 -1.32 -0.58 4.44
CA VAL A 15 -0.75 0.20 5.55
C VAL A 15 -1.03 1.65 5.24
N LEU A 16 -2.18 2.11 5.71
CA LEU A 16 -2.58 3.50 5.59
C LEU A 16 -1.78 4.32 6.60
N HIS A 17 -1.26 5.46 6.13
CA HIS A 17 -0.66 6.45 7.02
C HIS A 17 -1.67 6.85 8.11
N GLY A 18 -1.22 7.16 9.33
CA GLY A 18 -2.11 7.50 10.45
C GLY A 18 -3.03 8.69 10.19
N SER A 19 -2.67 9.57 9.26
CA SER A 19 -3.49 10.71 8.81
C SER A 19 -4.35 10.42 7.57
N ALA A 20 -4.40 9.19 7.08
CA ALA A 20 -5.16 8.85 5.89
C ALA A 20 -6.67 8.86 6.17
N THR A 21 -7.37 9.89 5.69
CA THR A 21 -8.83 10.00 5.85
C THR A 21 -9.61 9.05 4.95
N THR A 22 -9.04 8.63 3.81
CA THR A 22 -9.74 7.77 2.84
C THR A 22 -9.25 6.33 2.92
N THR A 23 -9.92 5.55 3.76
CA THR A 23 -9.65 4.11 3.95
C THR A 23 -10.33 3.25 2.89
N GLU A 24 -9.91 2.00 2.75
CA GLU A 24 -10.52 1.01 1.86
C GLU A 24 -12.05 0.92 2.03
N ALA A 25 -12.54 0.95 3.28
CA ALA A 25 -13.97 0.91 3.58
C ALA A 25 -14.72 2.12 2.99
N ILE A 26 -14.15 3.33 3.10
CA ILE A 26 -14.74 4.55 2.53
C ILE A 26 -14.73 4.50 1.01
N ARG A 27 -13.62 4.06 0.41
CA ARG A 27 -13.50 3.93 -1.06
C ARG A 27 -14.52 2.92 -1.61
N ARG A 28 -14.71 1.79 -0.92
CA ARG A 28 -15.75 0.80 -1.26
C ARG A 28 -17.16 1.35 -1.13
N ALA A 29 -17.44 2.12 -0.07
CA ALA A 29 -18.73 2.77 0.09
C ALA A 29 -19.00 3.81 -1.01
N VAL A 30 -17.98 4.54 -1.45
CA VAL A 30 -18.09 5.50 -2.57
C VAL A 30 -18.38 4.79 -3.90
N GLN A 31 -17.74 3.65 -4.17
CA GLN A 31 -17.96 2.85 -5.38
C GLN A 31 -19.37 2.26 -5.46
N LEU A 32 -19.89 1.75 -4.34
CA LEU A 32 -21.21 1.10 -4.30
C LEU A 32 -22.37 2.08 -4.22
N SER A 33 -22.12 3.34 -3.83
CA SER A 33 -23.19 4.31 -3.58
C SER A 33 -23.63 5.04 -4.85
N GLN A 34 -24.95 5.11 -5.05
CA GLN A 34 -25.60 5.94 -6.06
C GLN A 34 -25.90 7.37 -5.57
N GLU A 35 -25.54 7.70 -4.32
CA GLU A 35 -25.74 9.04 -3.75
C GLU A 35 -24.94 10.10 -4.52
N SER A 36 -25.35 11.37 -4.39
CA SER A 36 -24.60 12.48 -4.98
C SER A 36 -23.23 12.65 -4.31
N LEU A 37 -22.26 13.17 -5.08
CA LEU A 37 -20.90 13.44 -4.58
C LEU A 37 -20.91 14.34 -3.33
N ARG A 38 -21.83 15.31 -3.29
CA ARG A 38 -21.99 16.25 -2.17
C ARG A 38 -22.47 15.56 -0.90
N ALA A 39 -23.37 14.58 -1.00
CA ALA A 39 -23.85 13.81 0.14
C ALA A 39 -22.73 12.93 0.73
N LEU A 40 -22.00 12.21 -0.12
CA LEU A 40 -20.86 11.38 0.28
C LEU A 40 -19.73 12.21 0.90
N ALA A 41 -19.39 13.35 0.30
CA ALA A 41 -18.40 14.28 0.84
C ALA A 41 -18.77 14.78 2.25
N LYS A 42 -20.04 15.14 2.47
CA LYS A 42 -20.52 15.60 3.78
C LYS A 42 -20.49 14.49 4.83
N ARG A 43 -20.85 13.25 4.47
CA ARG A 43 -20.89 12.11 5.39
C ARG A 43 -19.51 11.69 5.87
N TYR A 44 -18.53 11.67 4.97
CA TYR A 44 -17.17 11.20 5.28
C TYR A 44 -16.18 12.33 5.56
N GLY A 45 -16.61 13.60 5.48
CA GLY A 45 -15.73 14.76 5.71
C GLY A 45 -14.61 14.89 4.68
N ILE A 46 -14.83 14.43 3.45
CA ILE A 46 -13.83 14.39 2.37
C ILE A 46 -14.19 15.36 1.25
N ASN A 47 -13.19 15.81 0.49
CA ASN A 47 -13.42 16.72 -0.65
C ASN A 47 -14.24 16.01 -1.74
N GLN A 48 -15.23 16.71 -2.33
CA GLN A 48 -16.04 16.19 -3.44
C GLN A 48 -15.19 15.73 -4.64
N LYS A 49 -14.06 16.41 -4.91
CA LYS A 49 -13.11 15.98 -5.94
C LYS A 49 -12.55 14.59 -5.67
N THR A 50 -12.24 14.29 -4.40
CA THR A 50 -11.76 12.96 -3.98
C THR A 50 -12.83 11.90 -4.21
N VAL A 51 -14.09 12.20 -3.90
CA VAL A 51 -15.22 11.28 -4.16
C VAL A 51 -15.36 11.00 -5.67
N ALA A 52 -15.28 12.03 -6.51
CA ALA A 52 -15.35 11.88 -7.96
C ALA A 52 -14.22 10.98 -8.48
N THR A 53 -12.97 11.27 -8.08
CA THR A 53 -11.82 10.46 -8.45
C THR A 53 -11.95 9.00 -8.02
N TRP A 54 -12.49 8.71 -6.83
CA TRP A 54 -12.70 7.32 -6.39
C TRP A 54 -13.82 6.60 -7.12
N ARG A 55 -14.84 7.32 -7.59
CA ARG A 55 -15.95 6.77 -8.35
C ARG A 55 -15.58 6.41 -9.79
N GLU A 56 -14.64 7.14 -10.38
CA GLU A 56 -14.12 6.87 -11.73
C GLU A 56 -13.07 5.74 -11.77
N ARG A 57 -12.47 5.39 -10.64
CA ARG A 57 -11.43 4.33 -10.57
C ARG A 57 -12.04 2.93 -10.72
N THR A 58 -11.34 2.04 -11.41
CA THR A 58 -11.76 0.63 -11.55
C THR A 58 -11.36 -0.23 -10.35
N SER A 59 -10.33 0.19 -9.61
CA SER A 59 -9.82 -0.54 -8.44
C SER A 59 -9.81 0.34 -7.19
N ILE A 60 -10.15 -0.29 -6.07
CA ILE A 60 -10.19 0.31 -4.72
C ILE A 60 -8.87 0.04 -3.98
N ALA A 61 -8.29 -1.13 -4.23
CA ALA A 61 -7.03 -1.56 -3.66
C ALA A 61 -5.86 -0.70 -4.19
N ASP A 62 -4.94 -0.37 -3.27
CA ASP A 62 -3.68 0.25 -3.63
C ASP A 62 -2.81 -0.79 -4.32
N LEU A 63 -2.29 -0.44 -5.50
CA LEU A 63 -1.31 -1.26 -6.16
C LEU A 63 0.01 -1.20 -5.39
N PRO A 64 0.75 -2.32 -5.27
CA PRO A 64 2.08 -2.31 -4.69
C PRO A 64 2.91 -1.25 -5.41
N THR A 65 3.30 -0.22 -4.65
CA THR A 65 4.10 0.88 -5.16
C THR A 65 5.56 0.53 -4.95
N GLY A 66 6.30 0.32 -6.04
CA GLY A 66 7.71 0.01 -5.99
C GLY A 66 8.13 -1.01 -7.03
N LEU A 67 9.41 -1.37 -6.95
CA LEU A 67 10.00 -2.38 -7.81
C LEU A 67 9.39 -3.75 -7.45
N LYS A 68 8.99 -4.54 -8.46
CA LYS A 68 8.37 -5.86 -8.26
C LYS A 68 9.23 -6.78 -7.40
N GLU A 69 10.55 -6.62 -7.51
CA GLU A 69 11.55 -7.21 -6.63
C GLU A 69 12.06 -6.09 -5.72
N ALA A 70 11.92 -6.23 -4.41
CA ALA A 70 12.51 -5.31 -3.45
C ALA A 70 14.02 -5.53 -3.38
N ARG A 71 14.74 -5.06 -4.39
CA ARG A 71 16.19 -5.14 -4.54
C ARG A 71 16.78 -3.78 -4.87
N SER A 72 18.02 -3.56 -4.46
CA SER A 72 18.77 -2.39 -4.89
C SER A 72 19.05 -2.46 -6.39
N THR A 73 18.93 -1.33 -7.08
CA THR A 73 19.41 -1.18 -8.47
C THR A 73 20.90 -0.87 -8.54
N VAL A 74 21.53 -0.59 -7.39
CA VAL A 74 22.92 -0.13 -7.29
C VAL A 74 23.84 -1.21 -6.71
N LEU A 75 23.33 -2.06 -5.82
CA LEU A 75 24.13 -3.09 -5.12
C LEU A 75 23.99 -4.46 -5.80
N SER A 76 25.02 -5.28 -5.67
CA SER A 76 24.93 -6.69 -6.02
C SER A 76 24.06 -7.45 -5.00
N SER A 77 23.62 -8.65 -5.37
CA SER A 77 22.85 -9.54 -4.49
C SER A 77 23.58 -9.87 -3.20
N GLU A 78 24.90 -10.05 -3.27
CA GLU A 78 25.76 -10.42 -2.15
C GLU A 78 25.94 -9.24 -1.20
N GLU A 79 26.17 -8.04 -1.73
CA GLU A 79 26.29 -6.81 -0.95
C GLU A 79 24.99 -6.50 -0.19
N GLU A 80 23.85 -6.62 -0.86
CA GLU A 80 22.54 -6.45 -0.25
C GLU A 80 22.29 -7.49 0.85
N ALA A 81 22.65 -8.76 0.63
CA ALA A 81 22.55 -9.82 1.63
C ALA A 81 23.40 -9.53 2.88
N VAL A 82 24.64 -9.07 2.70
CA VAL A 82 25.52 -8.69 3.81
C VAL A 82 24.93 -7.52 4.61
N ILE A 83 24.37 -6.51 3.95
CA ILE A 83 23.73 -5.37 4.63
C ILE A 83 22.47 -5.80 5.37
N ILE A 84 21.62 -6.66 4.79
CA ILE A 84 20.40 -7.16 5.45
C ILE A 84 20.77 -7.95 6.72
N VAL A 85 21.74 -8.85 6.60
CA VAL A 85 22.26 -9.63 7.74
C VAL A 85 22.84 -8.67 8.78
N PHE A 86 23.67 -7.72 8.37
CA PHE A 86 24.25 -6.73 9.27
C PHE A 86 23.17 -5.92 10.00
N ARG A 87 22.16 -5.37 9.31
CA ARG A 87 21.05 -4.65 9.96
C ARG A 87 20.26 -5.50 10.94
N ARG A 88 20.11 -6.79 10.66
CA ARG A 88 19.34 -7.71 11.51
C ARG A 88 20.09 -8.11 12.77
N TYR A 89 21.42 -8.26 12.70
CA TYR A 89 22.23 -8.81 13.79
C TYR A 89 23.09 -7.78 14.50
N ALA A 90 23.54 -6.73 13.81
CA ALA A 90 24.25 -5.64 14.43
C ALA A 90 23.23 -4.74 15.13
N LEU A 91 22.98 -5.04 16.41
CA LEU A 91 22.39 -4.12 17.37
C LEU A 91 23.38 -2.96 17.65
N LEU A 92 23.73 -2.20 16.60
CA LEU A 92 24.34 -0.89 16.80
C LEU A 92 23.31 -0.06 17.56
N PRO A 93 23.64 0.52 18.72
CA PRO A 93 22.72 1.41 19.40
C PRO A 93 22.37 2.54 18.42
N ALA A 94 21.12 2.56 17.96
CA ALA A 94 20.58 3.71 17.27
C ALA A 94 20.63 4.85 18.29
N ARG A 95 21.56 5.78 18.06
CA ARG A 95 21.66 7.02 18.84
C ARG A 95 20.40 7.85 18.67
#